data_AF-A0A316QYW8-F1
#
_entry.id   AF-A0A316QYW8-F1
#
_cell.length_a   1.000
_cell.length_b   1.000
_cell.length_c   1.000
_cell.angle_alpha   90.00
_cell.angle_beta   90.00
_cell.angle_gamma   90.00
#
_symmetry.space_group_name_H-M   'P 1'
#
loop_
_entity.id
_entity.type
_entity.pdbx_description
1 polymer ?
#
loop_
_entity_poly.entity_id
_entity_poly.type
_entity_poly.pdbx_seq_one_letter_code
_entity_poly.pdbx_strand_id
1 'polypeptide(L)'
;MGYRALYRQYRPATFSEVIGQDHITTILKNQVQAGQTAHAYLFAGTRGTGKTSTAKILARAVNCQQPQGGEPCGQCSACQRTQGDNVDIVELDAASNNGVEDIRSILDKVRYTPLELRTKVYIIDEAHALSPNAFNALLKTLEEPPGHVMFILATTEPQRIPATIISRCQRFDFHRLSIGDMTGRMQAVLESAGAVIDPEGLVAIARAAEGGMRDALSLADQCLSFCGDHVTAADVYAVLGSMDGEFLFSMADALLSSDSAKALTLLDQVIREGRDLRVFIHDLAMHMRALLLAKLCGHCSDILDCTEDAMKRYMAQAEKGGEVRLLRASEALLQAESRLKNMALPRVLVESVLVRIARPEEQRTVEDLVERIEALEQRPVAAAQPASVSRESQPVPQAQMEDLPPWETPEEERPLPEPPPISEEAYGAEQPPRSQPAFQNKLSQKPQAKEGPAQIWAQVADLLDQDHKSVAIMARAAKRFSLEGGALEVGFDSPVFCDALSKPANLALLTQMLQQVQPGTVLKLSKSGDDPLASRGKALFGDAFRME
;
A
#
# COMPACT_ATOMS: atom_id res chain seq x y z
N MET A 1 30.85 28.71 -5.90
CA MET A 1 30.52 27.38 -6.47
C MET A 1 29.10 27.05 -6.04
N GLY A 2 28.22 26.68 -6.97
CA GLY A 2 26.83 26.40 -6.63
C GLY A 2 26.72 25.21 -5.68
N TYR A 3 25.89 25.33 -4.65
CA TYR A 3 25.56 24.24 -3.72
C TYR A 3 25.17 22.98 -4.51
N ARG A 4 25.88 21.88 -4.24
CA ARG A 4 25.54 20.55 -4.78
C ARG A 4 25.08 19.70 -3.63
N ALA A 5 23.85 19.18 -3.72
CA ALA A 5 23.30 18.28 -2.72
C ALA A 5 24.23 17.09 -2.44
N LEU A 6 24.34 16.70 -1.16
CA LEU A 6 25.26 15.66 -0.68
C LEU A 6 25.18 14.36 -1.50
N TYR A 7 23.97 13.89 -1.83
CA TYR A 7 23.78 12.64 -2.57
C TYR A 7 24.36 12.65 -4.00
N ARG A 8 24.58 13.84 -4.59
CA ARG A 8 25.23 13.99 -5.90
C ARG A 8 26.73 14.13 -5.75
N GLN A 9 27.19 14.90 -4.78
CA GLN A 9 28.60 15.17 -4.54
C GLN A 9 29.35 13.92 -4.06
N TYR A 10 28.74 13.16 -3.15
CA TYR A 10 29.34 11.97 -2.53
C TYR A 10 28.82 10.67 -3.12
N ARG A 11 28.45 10.70 -4.41
CA ARG A 11 28.07 9.51 -5.15
C ARG A 11 29.29 8.59 -5.28
N PRO A 12 29.17 7.28 -4.96
CA PRO A 12 30.30 6.35 -5.05
C PRO A 12 30.99 6.38 -6.41
N ALA A 13 32.32 6.52 -6.40
CA ALA A 13 33.14 6.54 -7.61
C ALA A 13 33.78 5.18 -7.92
N THR A 14 33.87 4.30 -6.93
CA THR A 14 34.48 2.97 -7.01
C THR A 14 33.55 1.92 -6.43
N PHE A 15 33.78 0.64 -6.75
CA PHE A 15 32.97 -0.46 -6.21
C PHE A 15 33.16 -0.59 -4.69
N SER A 16 34.34 -0.28 -4.15
CA SER A 16 34.63 -0.28 -2.71
C SER A 16 33.87 0.77 -1.92
N GLU A 17 33.41 1.85 -2.56
CA GLU A 17 32.60 2.89 -1.90
C GLU A 17 31.10 2.56 -1.86
N VAL A 18 30.66 1.50 -2.54
CA VAL A 18 29.27 1.04 -2.51
C VAL A 18 29.05 0.21 -1.26
N ILE A 19 28.24 0.72 -0.34
CA ILE A 19 27.94 0.09 0.96
C ILE A 19 26.83 -0.97 0.84
N GLY A 20 26.88 -1.99 1.69
CA GLY A 20 25.82 -3.00 1.88
C GLY A 20 25.52 -3.90 0.67
N GLN A 21 26.39 -3.93 -0.34
CA GLN A 21 26.20 -4.71 -1.57
C GLN A 21 27.44 -5.54 -1.95
N ASP A 22 28.18 -6.03 -0.96
CA ASP A 22 29.48 -6.70 -1.15
C ASP A 22 29.41 -7.92 -2.08
N HIS A 23 28.30 -8.66 -2.02
CA HIS A 23 28.04 -9.80 -2.92
C HIS A 23 28.00 -9.37 -4.39
N ILE A 24 27.45 -8.19 -4.70
CA ILE A 24 27.36 -7.67 -6.07
C ILE A 24 28.70 -7.08 -6.49
N THR A 25 29.26 -6.20 -5.67
CA THR A 25 30.50 -5.47 -6.00
C THR A 25 31.67 -6.42 -6.21
N THR A 26 31.78 -7.48 -5.41
CA THR A 26 32.81 -8.51 -5.56
C THR A 26 32.69 -9.27 -6.88
N ILE A 27 31.48 -9.67 -7.27
CA ILE A 27 31.26 -10.37 -8.55
C ILE A 27 31.61 -9.45 -9.72
N LEU A 28 31.16 -8.20 -9.69
CA LEU A 28 31.45 -7.23 -10.75
C LEU A 28 32.95 -6.92 -10.86
N LYS A 29 33.66 -6.75 -9.73
CA LYS A 29 35.12 -6.59 -9.71
C LYS A 29 35.82 -7.77 -10.40
N ASN A 30 35.44 -9.00 -10.03
CA ASN A 30 36.03 -10.21 -10.60
C ASN A 30 35.77 -10.32 -12.11
N GLN A 31 34.56 -9.99 -12.58
CA GLN A 31 34.23 -10.00 -14.01
C GLN A 31 35.04 -8.98 -14.81
N VAL A 32 35.18 -7.76 -14.29
CA VAL A 32 36.01 -6.71 -14.92
C VAL A 32 37.47 -7.15 -14.97
N GLN A 33 38.00 -7.69 -13.87
CA GLN A 33 39.39 -8.13 -13.79
C GLN A 33 39.68 -9.30 -14.74
N ALA A 34 38.75 -10.24 -14.87
CA ALA A 34 38.87 -11.38 -15.79
C ALA A 34 38.58 -11.02 -17.26
N GLY A 35 38.03 -9.84 -17.54
CA GLY A 35 37.55 -9.46 -18.88
C GLY A 35 36.34 -10.28 -19.34
N GLN A 36 35.56 -10.84 -18.41
CA GLN A 36 34.41 -11.72 -18.66
C GLN A 36 33.09 -11.05 -18.24
N THR A 37 32.85 -9.84 -18.73
CA THR A 37 31.60 -9.11 -18.47
C THR A 37 30.48 -9.57 -19.39
N ALA A 38 29.24 -9.57 -18.90
CA ALA A 38 28.06 -9.85 -19.70
C ALA A 38 27.75 -8.68 -20.64
N HIS A 39 27.04 -8.96 -21.73
CA HIS A 39 26.53 -7.94 -22.64
C HIS A 39 25.30 -7.20 -22.07
N ALA A 40 24.59 -7.81 -21.12
CA ALA A 40 23.41 -7.23 -20.50
C ALA A 40 23.32 -7.56 -19.01
N TYR A 41 23.03 -6.53 -18.20
CA TYR A 41 22.86 -6.60 -16.75
C TYR A 41 21.47 -6.11 -16.37
N LEU A 42 20.85 -6.75 -15.36
CA LEU A 42 19.61 -6.29 -14.74
C LEU A 42 19.86 -6.06 -13.25
N PHE A 43 19.88 -4.80 -12.84
CA PHE A 43 20.00 -4.38 -11.45
C PHE A 43 18.61 -4.12 -10.88
N ALA A 44 18.16 -4.97 -9.96
CA ALA A 44 16.84 -4.89 -9.36
C ALA A 44 16.96 -4.60 -7.86
N GLY A 45 16.04 -3.82 -7.29
CA GLY A 45 16.00 -3.55 -5.85
C GLY A 45 15.38 -2.21 -5.52
N THR A 46 15.13 -1.93 -4.24
CA THR A 46 14.45 -0.70 -3.81
C THR A 46 15.20 0.58 -4.20
N ARG A 47 14.50 1.71 -4.21
CA ARG A 47 15.12 3.01 -4.52
C ARG A 47 16.23 3.31 -3.51
N GLY A 48 17.29 3.98 -3.96
CA GLY A 48 18.37 4.43 -3.07
C GLY A 48 19.42 3.38 -2.67
N THR A 49 19.29 2.12 -3.08
CA THR A 49 20.25 1.02 -2.76
C THR A 49 21.55 1.02 -3.59
N GLY A 50 21.70 1.96 -4.53
CA GLY A 50 22.95 2.14 -5.28
C GLY A 50 22.95 1.63 -6.73
N LYS A 51 21.85 1.07 -7.25
CA LYS A 51 21.74 0.51 -8.62
C LYS A 51 22.39 1.36 -9.72
N THR A 52 21.93 2.60 -9.92
CA THR A 52 22.43 3.50 -10.97
C THR A 52 23.88 3.93 -10.70
N SER A 53 24.29 4.05 -9.44
CA SER A 53 25.68 4.36 -9.08
C SER A 53 26.61 3.19 -9.46
N THR A 54 26.23 1.96 -9.10
CA THR A 54 26.96 0.74 -9.48
C THR A 54 27.00 0.55 -11.00
N ALA A 55 25.93 0.89 -11.72
CA ALA A 55 25.89 0.87 -13.18
C ALA A 55 26.93 1.81 -13.80
N LYS A 56 27.04 3.03 -13.27
CA LYS A 56 28.06 4.01 -13.71
C LYS A 56 29.48 3.55 -13.36
N ILE A 57 29.69 2.97 -12.18
CA ILE A 57 30.99 2.41 -11.81
C ILE A 57 31.38 1.28 -12.77
N LEU A 58 30.46 0.36 -13.08
CA LEU A 58 30.70 -0.72 -14.04
C LEU A 58 31.04 -0.17 -15.42
N ALA A 59 30.26 0.79 -15.93
CA ALA A 59 30.49 1.42 -17.24
C ALA A 59 31.90 2.05 -17.34
N ARG A 60 32.40 2.62 -16.24
CA ARG A 60 33.76 3.17 -16.13
C ARG A 60 34.81 2.07 -16.03
N ALA A 61 34.54 1.03 -15.25
CA ALA A 61 35.46 -0.09 -15.01
C ALA A 61 35.72 -0.89 -16.29
N VAL A 62 34.69 -1.19 -17.09
CA VAL A 62 34.82 -1.94 -18.36
C VAL A 62 35.57 -1.19 -19.46
N ASN A 63 35.56 0.14 -19.38
CA ASN A 63 36.25 1.04 -20.28
C ASN A 63 37.62 1.50 -19.74
N CYS A 64 37.96 1.13 -18.51
CA CYS A 64 39.26 1.44 -17.92
C CYS A 64 40.37 0.72 -18.69
N GLN A 65 41.45 1.43 -19.01
CA GLN A 65 42.61 0.87 -19.72
C GLN A 65 43.46 -0.02 -18.81
N GLN A 66 43.44 0.23 -17.51
CA GLN A 66 44.25 -0.45 -16.50
C GLN A 66 43.44 -0.60 -15.21
N PRO A 67 42.41 -1.47 -15.18
CA PRO A 67 41.62 -1.69 -13.98
C PRO A 67 42.48 -2.26 -12.86
N GLN A 68 42.31 -1.76 -11.64
CA GLN A 68 43.05 -2.22 -10.45
C GLN A 68 42.11 -3.05 -9.58
N GLY A 69 42.32 -4.38 -9.52
CA GLY A 69 41.42 -5.27 -8.79
C GLY A 69 39.96 -5.21 -9.26
N GLY A 70 39.74 -4.96 -10.56
CA GLY A 70 38.41 -4.77 -11.14
C GLY A 70 37.82 -3.37 -10.99
N GLU A 71 38.53 -2.43 -10.35
CA GLU A 71 38.07 -1.05 -10.18
C GLU A 71 38.59 -0.10 -11.27
N PRO A 72 37.84 0.98 -11.59
CA PRO A 72 38.34 2.02 -12.47
C PRO A 72 39.53 2.76 -11.81
N CYS A 73 40.66 2.89 -12.50
CA CYS A 73 41.87 3.48 -11.92
C CYS A 73 41.80 4.99 -11.68
N GLY A 74 40.79 5.67 -12.22
CA GLY A 74 40.59 7.11 -12.05
C GLY A 74 41.56 8.02 -12.83
N GLN A 75 42.69 7.49 -13.30
CA GLN A 75 43.78 8.29 -13.86
C GLN A 75 43.96 8.12 -15.39
N CYS A 76 43.54 6.99 -15.96
CA CYS A 76 43.69 6.76 -17.40
C CYS A 76 42.75 7.67 -18.21
N SER A 77 43.06 7.84 -19.50
CA SER A 77 42.32 8.75 -20.37
C SER A 77 40.82 8.41 -20.49
N ALA A 78 40.47 7.12 -20.44
CA ALA A 78 39.07 6.68 -20.41
C ALA A 78 38.39 7.03 -19.07
N CYS A 79 39.07 6.84 -17.94
CA CYS A 79 38.54 7.21 -16.63
C CYS A 79 38.35 8.73 -16.50
N GLN A 80 39.26 9.54 -17.04
CA GLN A 80 39.14 11.01 -17.03
C GLN A 80 37.95 11.48 -17.87
N ARG A 81 37.77 10.93 -19.08
CA ARG A 81 36.64 11.26 -19.98
C ARG A 81 35.27 10.85 -19.43
N THR A 82 35.24 9.91 -18.49
CA THR A 82 34.02 9.36 -17.88
C THR A 82 33.75 9.88 -16.47
N GLN A 83 34.49 10.89 -16.01
CA GLN A 83 34.17 11.61 -14.77
C GLN A 83 32.92 12.51 -14.91
N GLY A 84 32.57 12.89 -16.15
CA GLY A 84 31.35 13.62 -16.50
C GLY A 84 30.53 12.87 -17.54
N ASP A 85 29.70 13.60 -18.27
CA ASP A 85 28.91 13.05 -19.37
C ASP A 85 29.84 12.62 -20.51
N ASN A 86 29.61 11.42 -21.05
CA ASN A 86 30.37 10.88 -22.15
C ASN A 86 29.44 10.33 -23.22
N VAL A 87 29.78 10.56 -24.50
CA VAL A 87 28.95 10.14 -25.64
C VAL A 87 28.79 8.62 -25.77
N ASP A 88 29.73 7.85 -25.22
CA ASP A 88 29.70 6.39 -25.24
C ASP A 88 29.08 5.78 -23.97
N ILE A 89 28.75 6.58 -22.96
CA ILE A 89 27.99 6.14 -21.79
C ILE A 89 26.65 6.88 -21.79
N VAL A 90 25.62 6.22 -22.30
CA VAL A 90 24.29 6.82 -22.47
C VAL A 90 23.41 6.41 -21.30
N GLU A 91 23.05 7.37 -20.45
CA GLU A 91 22.06 7.20 -19.38
C GLU A 91 20.67 7.65 -19.88
N LEU A 92 19.69 6.78 -19.72
CA LEU A 92 18.32 6.94 -20.18
C LEU A 92 17.39 6.72 -19.00
N ASP A 93 16.59 7.73 -18.67
CA ASP A 93 15.50 7.56 -17.72
C ASP A 93 14.27 7.08 -18.49
N ALA A 94 13.90 5.81 -18.29
CA ALA A 94 12.75 5.21 -18.96
C ALA A 94 11.42 5.83 -18.52
N ALA A 95 11.36 6.54 -17.39
CA ALA A 95 10.14 7.25 -16.99
C ALA A 95 9.83 8.44 -17.94
N SER A 96 10.87 9.05 -18.51
CA SER A 96 10.74 10.15 -19.49
C SER A 96 10.85 9.70 -20.95
N ASN A 97 11.47 8.54 -21.20
CA ASN A 97 11.69 7.97 -22.53
C ASN A 97 11.10 6.54 -22.62
N ASN A 98 9.80 6.40 -22.35
CA ASN A 98 9.12 5.10 -22.30
C ASN A 98 8.65 4.56 -23.66
N GLY A 99 8.76 5.38 -24.72
CA GLY A 99 8.22 5.12 -26.03
C GLY A 99 9.03 4.10 -26.84
N VAL A 100 8.36 3.45 -27.79
CA VAL A 100 9.01 2.54 -28.74
C VAL A 100 9.96 3.28 -29.67
N GLU A 101 9.59 4.51 -30.05
CA GLU A 101 10.38 5.36 -30.95
C GLU A 101 11.71 5.77 -30.30
N ASP A 102 11.68 6.13 -29.01
CA ASP A 102 12.88 6.46 -28.23
C ASP A 102 13.86 5.29 -28.25
N ILE A 103 13.38 4.09 -27.90
CA ILE A 103 14.18 2.86 -27.94
C ILE A 103 14.67 2.54 -29.34
N ARG A 104 13.84 2.68 -30.38
CA ARG A 104 14.29 2.45 -31.77
C ARG A 104 15.41 3.40 -32.18
N SER A 105 15.30 4.67 -31.82
CA SER A 105 16.34 5.67 -32.10
C SER A 105 17.68 5.32 -31.45
N ILE A 106 17.63 4.66 -30.28
CA ILE A 106 18.81 4.16 -29.58
C ILE A 106 19.36 2.93 -30.28
N LEU A 107 18.51 1.96 -30.63
CA LEU A 107 18.88 0.74 -31.33
C LEU A 107 19.51 1.01 -32.70
N ASP A 108 19.10 2.07 -33.38
CA ASP A 108 19.76 2.51 -34.62
C ASP A 108 21.20 2.99 -34.35
N LYS A 109 21.41 3.68 -33.21
CA LYS A 109 22.74 4.15 -32.77
C LYS A 109 23.63 3.05 -32.21
N VAL A 110 23.05 1.95 -31.75
CA VAL A 110 23.76 0.79 -31.16
C VAL A 110 24.66 0.09 -32.18
N ARG A 111 24.32 0.16 -33.47
CA ARG A 111 25.08 -0.46 -34.56
C ARG A 111 26.43 0.18 -34.82
N TYR A 112 26.62 1.43 -34.42
CA TYR A 112 27.88 2.16 -34.60
C TYR A 112 28.85 1.85 -33.47
N THR A 113 30.13 1.75 -33.81
CA THR A 113 31.23 1.58 -32.85
C THR A 113 31.32 2.78 -31.89
N PRO A 114 31.87 2.61 -30.69
CA PRO A 114 32.08 3.73 -29.77
C PRO A 114 33.07 4.75 -30.35
N LEU A 115 32.94 6.01 -29.96
CA LEU A 115 33.78 7.11 -30.49
C LEU A 115 35.12 7.23 -29.75
N GLU A 116 35.09 7.14 -28.43
CA GLU A 116 36.22 7.42 -27.53
C GLU A 116 36.57 6.21 -26.65
N LEU A 117 35.57 5.39 -26.30
CA LEU A 117 35.71 4.28 -25.36
C LEU A 117 35.83 2.93 -26.08
N ARG A 118 36.11 1.85 -25.33
CA ARG A 118 36.18 0.49 -25.88
C ARG A 118 34.79 -0.13 -26.08
N THR A 119 33.88 0.19 -25.17
CA THR A 119 32.54 -0.37 -25.08
C THR A 119 31.54 0.77 -24.89
N LYS A 120 30.51 0.79 -25.73
CA LYS A 120 29.38 1.72 -25.62
C LYS A 120 28.38 1.14 -24.63
N VAL A 121 28.13 1.87 -23.54
CA VAL A 121 27.29 1.40 -22.42
C VAL A 121 25.99 2.17 -22.40
N TYR A 122 24.87 1.45 -22.41
CA TYR A 122 23.53 2.01 -22.27
C TYR A 122 22.97 1.67 -20.89
N ILE A 123 22.79 2.68 -20.05
CA ILE A 123 22.18 2.56 -18.73
C ILE A 123 20.72 3.00 -18.85
N ILE A 124 19.78 2.08 -18.68
CA ILE A 124 18.35 2.37 -18.70
C ILE A 124 17.85 2.32 -17.26
N ASP A 125 17.67 3.49 -16.64
CA ASP A 125 17.14 3.63 -15.30
C ASP A 125 15.61 3.57 -15.30
N GLU A 126 15.04 3.11 -14.18
CA GLU A 126 13.62 2.81 -14.02
C GLU A 126 13.02 1.99 -15.18
N ALA A 127 13.73 0.97 -15.64
CA ALA A 127 13.40 0.18 -16.84
C ALA A 127 11.97 -0.40 -16.84
N HIS A 128 11.33 -0.59 -15.68
CA HIS A 128 9.93 -1.01 -15.58
C HIS A 128 8.93 0.00 -16.17
N ALA A 129 9.35 1.25 -16.37
CA ALA A 129 8.54 2.28 -16.99
C ALA A 129 8.47 2.16 -18.52
N LEU A 130 9.33 1.34 -19.14
CA LEU A 130 9.28 1.09 -20.59
C LEU A 130 7.94 0.45 -20.99
N SER A 131 7.42 0.89 -22.13
CA SER A 131 6.23 0.26 -22.71
C SER A 131 6.52 -1.19 -23.17
N PRO A 132 5.52 -2.09 -23.20
CA PRO A 132 5.70 -3.46 -23.68
C PRO A 132 6.30 -3.53 -25.10
N ASN A 133 5.89 -2.61 -25.97
CA ASN A 133 6.43 -2.53 -27.33
C ASN A 133 7.90 -2.08 -27.36
N ALA A 134 8.33 -1.24 -26.41
CA ALA A 134 9.72 -0.84 -26.26
C ALA A 134 10.59 -2.02 -25.80
N PHE A 135 10.12 -2.84 -24.86
CA PHE A 135 10.80 -4.10 -24.49
C PHE A 135 10.94 -5.04 -25.69
N ASN A 136 9.88 -5.22 -26.48
CA ASN A 136 9.94 -6.08 -27.67
C ASN A 136 10.96 -5.59 -28.70
N ALA A 137 11.14 -4.26 -28.83
CA ALA A 137 12.17 -3.70 -29.70
C ALA A 137 13.59 -4.06 -29.22
N LEU A 138 13.82 -4.08 -27.90
CA LEU A 138 15.13 -4.43 -27.31
C LEU A 138 15.50 -5.91 -27.48
N LEU A 139 14.52 -6.82 -27.59
CA LEU A 139 14.75 -8.27 -27.59
C LEU A 139 15.79 -8.70 -28.64
N LYS A 140 15.65 -8.25 -29.88
CA LYS A 140 16.57 -8.62 -30.97
C LYS A 140 18.02 -8.24 -30.65
N THR A 141 18.21 -7.06 -30.05
CA THR A 141 19.54 -6.56 -29.72
C THR A 141 20.10 -7.18 -28.45
N LEU A 142 19.26 -7.60 -27.51
CA LEU A 142 19.69 -8.37 -26.34
C LEU A 142 20.02 -9.83 -26.69
N GLU A 143 19.41 -10.40 -27.73
CA GLU A 143 19.74 -11.74 -28.24
C GLU A 143 21.06 -11.78 -28.99
N GLU A 144 21.27 -10.80 -29.86
CA GLU A 144 22.46 -10.71 -30.72
C GLU A 144 23.11 -9.31 -30.57
N PRO A 145 23.69 -9.01 -29.41
CA PRO A 145 24.30 -7.71 -29.17
C PRO A 145 25.59 -7.56 -29.98
N PRO A 146 25.86 -6.37 -30.55
CA PRO A 146 27.18 -6.07 -31.08
C PRO A 146 28.24 -6.20 -29.97
N GLY A 147 29.41 -6.77 -30.30
CA GLY A 147 30.46 -7.05 -29.31
C GLY A 147 31.04 -5.81 -28.60
N HIS A 148 30.76 -4.61 -29.11
CA HIS A 148 31.16 -3.33 -28.51
C HIS A 148 30.08 -2.67 -27.66
N VAL A 149 28.97 -3.36 -27.35
CA VAL A 149 27.81 -2.79 -26.66
C VAL A 149 27.53 -3.53 -25.35
N MET A 150 27.19 -2.76 -24.32
CA MET A 150 26.72 -3.28 -23.04
C MET A 150 25.44 -2.57 -22.61
N PHE A 151 24.44 -3.33 -22.16
CA PHE A 151 23.21 -2.80 -21.57
C PHE A 151 23.21 -3.02 -20.05
N ILE A 152 22.78 -2.00 -19.31
CA ILE A 152 22.53 -2.09 -17.87
C ILE A 152 21.13 -1.55 -17.61
N LEU A 153 20.20 -2.45 -17.30
CA LEU A 153 18.83 -2.12 -16.93
C LEU A 153 18.77 -1.99 -15.40
N ALA A 154 18.28 -0.86 -14.88
CA ALA A 154 18.04 -0.68 -13.46
C ALA A 154 16.53 -0.54 -13.20
N THR A 155 16.00 -1.23 -12.19
CA THR A 155 14.56 -1.16 -11.87
C THR A 155 14.28 -1.32 -10.38
N THR A 156 13.26 -0.62 -9.90
CA THR A 156 12.66 -0.84 -8.57
C THR A 156 11.59 -1.94 -8.54
N GLU A 157 11.05 -2.30 -9.70
CA GLU A 157 9.94 -3.26 -9.86
C GLU A 157 10.33 -4.40 -10.82
N PRO A 158 11.14 -5.39 -10.40
CA PRO A 158 11.59 -6.48 -11.28
C PRO A 158 10.45 -7.32 -11.85
N GLN A 159 9.34 -7.45 -11.12
CA GLN A 159 8.15 -8.20 -11.55
C GLN A 159 7.45 -7.60 -12.77
N ARG A 160 7.69 -6.32 -13.08
CA ARG A 160 7.15 -5.65 -14.28
C ARG A 160 8.02 -5.84 -15.51
N ILE A 161 9.24 -6.34 -15.34
CA ILE A 161 10.13 -6.65 -16.46
C ILE A 161 9.70 -7.99 -17.08
N PRO A 162 9.51 -8.07 -18.40
CA PRO A 162 9.15 -9.33 -19.05
C PRO A 162 10.20 -10.41 -18.80
N ALA A 163 9.75 -11.65 -18.53
CA ALA A 163 10.65 -12.79 -18.31
C ALA A 163 11.62 -13.04 -19.47
N THR A 164 11.22 -12.68 -20.69
CA THR A 164 12.06 -12.72 -21.90
C THR A 164 13.26 -11.78 -21.85
N ILE A 165 13.15 -10.65 -21.15
CA ILE A 165 14.27 -9.73 -20.93
C ILE A 165 15.14 -10.23 -19.79
N ILE A 166 14.52 -10.68 -18.69
CA ILE A 166 15.23 -11.21 -17.52
C ILE A 166 16.13 -12.38 -17.92
N SER A 167 15.65 -13.30 -18.76
CA SER A 167 16.42 -14.49 -19.18
C SER A 167 17.65 -14.17 -20.03
N ARG A 168 17.77 -12.95 -20.55
CA ARG A 168 18.89 -12.46 -21.38
C ARG A 168 19.84 -11.53 -20.62
N CYS A 169 19.53 -11.23 -19.36
CA CYS A 169 20.34 -10.36 -18.53
C CYS A 169 20.97 -11.14 -17.38
N GLN A 170 22.19 -10.77 -16.98
CA GLN A 170 22.70 -11.18 -15.69
C GLN A 170 22.03 -10.35 -14.59
N ARG A 171 21.18 -10.98 -13.78
CA ARG A 171 20.41 -10.31 -12.72
C ARG A 171 21.21 -10.19 -11.43
N PHE A 172 21.16 -9.00 -10.83
CA PHE A 172 21.67 -8.70 -9.50
C PHE A 172 20.57 -8.03 -8.67
N ASP A 173 20.27 -8.63 -7.52
CA ASP A 173 19.28 -8.12 -6.57
C ASP A 173 19.98 -7.34 -5.45
N PHE A 174 19.72 -6.04 -5.42
CA PHE A 174 20.20 -5.08 -4.43
C PHE A 174 19.28 -5.09 -3.21
N HIS A 175 19.86 -5.26 -2.04
CA HIS A 175 19.11 -5.31 -0.78
C HIS A 175 19.00 -3.93 -0.14
N ARG A 176 18.05 -3.76 0.78
CA ARG A 176 17.98 -2.56 1.63
C ARG A 176 19.24 -2.48 2.48
N LEU A 177 19.72 -1.26 2.71
CA LEU A 177 20.87 -1.03 3.58
C LEU A 177 20.44 -1.12 5.04
N SER A 178 21.34 -1.65 5.89
CA SER A 178 21.13 -1.65 7.33
C SER A 178 21.25 -0.22 7.89
N ILE A 179 20.65 0.02 9.06
CA ILE A 179 20.81 1.30 9.77
C ILE A 179 22.29 1.57 10.07
N GLY A 180 23.06 0.54 10.43
CA GLY A 180 24.50 0.66 10.69
C GLY A 180 25.27 1.14 9.46
N ASP A 181 25.02 0.55 8.29
CA ASP A 181 25.69 0.97 7.05
C ASP A 181 25.34 2.39 6.65
N MET A 182 24.06 2.77 6.79
CA MET A 182 23.56 4.10 6.45
C MET A 182 24.15 5.16 7.37
N THR A 183 24.13 4.94 8.69
CA THR A 183 24.69 5.87 9.68
C THR A 183 26.19 6.04 9.50
N GLY A 184 26.95 4.95 9.33
CA GLY A 184 28.38 5.00 9.07
C GLY A 184 28.72 5.77 7.79
N ARG A 185 27.96 5.56 6.70
CA ARG A 185 28.17 6.32 5.47
C ARG A 185 27.77 7.78 5.59
N MET A 186 26.66 8.11 6.27
CA MET A 186 26.27 9.50 6.51
C MET A 186 27.35 10.22 7.31
N GLN A 187 27.87 9.59 8.36
CA GLN A 187 28.95 10.16 9.16
C GLN A 187 30.19 10.48 8.32
N ALA A 188 30.67 9.53 7.50
CA ALA A 188 31.82 9.77 6.63
C ALA A 188 31.59 10.92 5.61
N VAL A 189 30.37 11.04 5.10
CA VAL A 189 29.98 12.12 4.19
C VAL A 189 29.93 13.47 4.91
N LEU A 190 29.36 13.52 6.11
CA LEU A 190 29.24 14.73 6.93
C LEU A 190 30.63 15.24 7.38
N GLU A 191 31.50 14.34 7.84
CA GLU A 191 32.89 14.66 8.17
C GLU A 191 33.63 15.27 6.97
N SER A 192 33.43 14.70 5.78
CA SER A 192 34.00 15.23 4.53
C SER A 192 33.38 16.56 4.08
N ALA A 193 32.16 16.86 4.52
CA ALA A 193 31.45 18.11 4.23
C ALA A 193 31.73 19.20 5.30
N GLY A 194 32.40 18.85 6.41
CA GLY A 194 32.65 19.75 7.53
C GLY A 194 31.42 19.98 8.43
N ALA A 195 30.46 19.05 8.42
CA ALA A 195 29.23 19.14 9.21
C ALA A 195 29.09 17.97 10.19
N VAL A 196 28.23 18.13 11.20
CA VAL A 196 27.98 17.14 12.25
C VAL A 196 26.48 17.05 12.52
N ILE A 197 25.97 15.82 12.55
CA ILE A 197 24.63 15.49 13.04
C ILE A 197 24.83 14.53 14.21
N ASP A 198 24.09 14.75 15.30
CA ASP A 198 24.14 13.87 16.48
C ASP A 198 23.88 12.40 16.10
N PRO A 199 24.52 11.41 16.76
CA PRO A 199 24.35 10.00 16.46
C PRO A 199 22.89 9.53 16.48
N GLU A 200 22.10 10.03 17.44
CA GLU A 200 20.67 9.73 17.52
C GLU A 200 19.88 10.31 16.33
N GLY A 201 20.23 11.53 15.90
CA GLY A 201 19.66 12.15 14.69
C GLY A 201 20.00 11.36 13.42
N LEU A 202 21.21 10.83 13.31
CA LEU A 202 21.59 9.95 12.19
C LEU A 202 20.76 8.66 12.15
N VAL A 203 20.50 8.05 13.32
CA VAL A 203 19.62 6.87 13.41
C VAL A 203 18.20 7.22 12.99
N ALA A 204 17.68 8.38 13.41
CA ALA A 204 16.35 8.86 13.00
C ALA A 204 16.26 9.06 11.48
N ILE A 205 17.26 9.69 10.86
CA ILE A 205 17.33 9.85 9.40
C ILE A 205 17.41 8.49 8.69
N ALA A 206 18.23 7.56 9.20
CA ALA A 206 18.38 6.23 8.62
C ALA A 206 17.06 5.44 8.63
N ARG A 207 16.30 5.53 9.72
CA ARG A 207 14.95 4.94 9.83
C ARG A 207 13.99 5.55 8.84
N ALA A 208 13.94 6.89 8.77
CA ALA A 208 13.07 7.62 7.85
C ALA A 208 13.38 7.35 6.37
N ALA A 209 14.62 6.97 6.06
CA ALA A 209 15.07 6.66 4.70
C ALA A 209 14.85 5.19 4.27
N GLU A 210 14.33 4.33 5.15
CA GLU A 210 13.89 2.95 4.85
C GLU A 210 14.88 2.07 4.04
N GLY A 211 16.19 2.23 4.28
CA GLY A 211 17.23 1.45 3.59
C GLY A 211 17.76 2.07 2.29
N GLY A 212 17.34 3.30 1.94
CA GLY A 212 17.79 4.05 0.77
C GLY A 212 18.82 5.13 1.10
N MET A 213 20.08 4.97 0.69
CA MET A 213 21.14 5.95 1.00
C MET A 213 20.92 7.32 0.34
N ARG A 214 20.30 7.34 -0.85
CA ARG A 214 19.96 8.59 -1.54
C ARG A 214 19.00 9.44 -0.71
N ASP A 215 17.99 8.80 -0.13
CA ASP A 215 16.97 9.48 0.66
C ASP A 215 17.57 9.92 2.00
N ALA A 216 18.38 9.08 2.64
CA ALA A 216 19.12 9.43 3.86
C ALA A 216 20.02 10.67 3.69
N LEU A 217 20.84 10.70 2.64
CA LEU A 217 21.68 11.87 2.35
C LEU A 217 20.84 13.10 1.98
N SER A 218 19.66 12.93 1.38
CA SER A 218 18.77 14.05 1.06
C SER A 218 18.13 14.64 2.32
N LEU A 219 17.75 13.79 3.28
CA LEU A 219 17.23 14.23 4.58
C LEU A 219 18.32 14.90 5.42
N ALA A 220 19.55 14.35 5.43
CA ALA A 220 20.69 14.99 6.08
C ALA A 220 20.97 16.38 5.47
N ASP A 221 20.99 16.49 4.13
CA ASP A 221 21.16 17.76 3.39
C ASP A 221 20.09 18.80 3.76
N GLN A 222 18.84 18.36 3.93
CA GLN A 222 17.73 19.21 4.40
C GLN A 222 17.95 19.71 5.83
N CYS A 223 18.38 18.82 6.75
CA CYS A 223 18.67 19.19 8.13
C CYS A 223 19.79 20.24 8.20
N LEU A 224 20.87 20.04 7.45
CA LEU A 224 21.97 21.00 7.36
C LEU A 224 21.53 22.34 6.78
N SER A 225 20.68 22.32 5.76
CA SER A 225 20.15 23.53 5.13
C SER A 225 19.30 24.37 6.10
N PHE A 226 18.64 23.73 7.07
CA PHE A 226 17.75 24.38 8.02
C PHE A 226 18.47 24.82 9.31
N CYS A 227 19.37 23.98 9.85
CA CYS A 227 19.99 24.18 11.16
C CYS A 227 21.47 24.60 11.10
N GLY A 228 22.10 24.55 9.93
CA GLY A 228 23.53 24.79 9.75
C GLY A 228 24.39 23.52 9.95
N ASP A 229 25.69 23.72 10.18
CA ASP A 229 26.69 22.64 10.18
C ASP A 229 26.68 21.77 11.45
N HIS A 230 25.90 22.14 12.47
CA HIS A 230 25.75 21.39 13.72
C HIS A 230 24.26 21.14 13.98
N VAL A 231 23.81 19.91 13.79
CA VAL A 231 22.41 19.53 13.89
C VAL A 231 22.22 18.58 15.06
N THR A 232 21.36 18.96 16.01
CA THR A 232 21.03 18.11 17.15
C THR A 232 19.98 17.06 16.79
N ALA A 233 19.81 16.03 17.63
CA ALA A 233 18.71 15.07 17.43
C ALA A 233 17.33 15.75 17.41
N ALA A 234 17.11 16.75 18.27
CA ALA A 234 15.86 17.50 18.34
C ALA A 234 15.58 18.27 17.03
N ASP A 235 16.61 18.84 16.42
CA ASP A 235 16.51 19.51 15.12
C ASP A 235 16.08 18.56 14.01
N VAL A 236 16.66 17.35 13.99
CA VAL A 236 16.29 16.31 13.03
C VAL A 236 14.81 15.94 13.17
N TYR A 237 14.32 15.72 14.39
CA TYR A 237 12.90 15.42 14.62
C TYR A 237 11.99 16.57 14.19
N ALA A 238 12.41 17.81 14.39
CA ALA A 238 11.67 18.99 13.94
C ALA A 238 11.59 19.06 12.40
N VAL A 239 12.69 18.76 11.69
CA VAL A 239 12.74 18.77 10.22
C VAL A 239 11.96 17.60 9.61
N LEU A 240 12.09 16.39 10.16
CA LEU A 240 11.35 15.22 9.70
C LEU A 240 9.86 15.30 10.03
N GLY A 241 9.48 16.12 11.03
CA GLY A 241 8.14 16.14 11.58
C GLY A 241 7.79 14.87 12.37
N SER A 242 8.74 13.96 12.54
CA SER A 242 8.61 12.71 13.30
C SER A 242 8.49 12.98 14.79
N MET A 243 7.90 12.01 15.49
CA MET A 243 7.76 12.08 16.94
C MET A 243 9.03 11.61 17.65
N ASP A 244 9.32 12.26 18.77
CA ASP A 244 10.28 11.74 19.74
C ASP A 244 9.79 10.38 20.27
N GLY A 245 10.72 9.44 20.47
CA GLY A 245 10.42 8.14 21.05
C GLY A 245 9.72 8.24 22.40
N GLU A 246 10.11 9.18 23.27
CA GLU A 246 9.43 9.39 24.56
C GLU A 246 7.95 9.74 24.40
N PHE A 247 7.63 10.56 23.40
CA PHE A 247 6.25 10.93 23.09
C PHE A 247 5.45 9.70 22.64
N LEU A 248 6.01 8.86 21.76
CA LEU A 248 5.37 7.62 21.31
C LEU A 248 5.16 6.63 22.46
N PHE A 249 6.13 6.48 23.36
CA PHE A 249 5.97 5.67 24.58
C PHE A 249 4.82 6.21 25.45
N SER A 250 4.73 7.52 25.68
CA SER A 250 3.65 8.14 26.46
C SER A 250 2.27 7.98 25.80
N MET A 251 2.19 8.15 24.47
CA MET A 251 0.96 7.94 23.69
C MET A 251 0.51 6.48 23.77
N ALA A 252 1.42 5.53 23.53
CA ALA A 252 1.13 4.11 23.65
C ALA A 252 0.68 3.73 25.07
N ASP A 253 1.30 4.29 26.11
CA ASP A 253 0.87 4.08 27.50
C ASP A 253 -0.56 4.60 27.75
N ALA A 254 -0.91 5.78 27.23
CA ALA A 254 -2.27 6.30 27.34
C ALA A 254 -3.30 5.39 26.63
N LEU A 255 -2.95 4.92 25.44
CA LEU A 255 -3.80 4.02 24.66
C LEU A 255 -3.97 2.65 25.32
N LEU A 256 -2.90 2.05 25.85
CA LEU A 256 -2.91 0.72 26.49
C LEU A 256 -3.57 0.75 27.87
N SER A 257 -3.46 1.86 28.61
CA SER A 257 -4.16 2.06 29.89
C SER A 257 -5.63 2.47 29.74
N SER A 258 -6.13 2.54 28.50
CA SER A 258 -7.51 2.93 28.17
C SER A 258 -7.87 4.37 28.58
N ASP A 259 -6.88 5.25 28.69
CA ASP A 259 -7.05 6.67 28.99
C ASP A 259 -7.21 7.49 27.70
N SER A 260 -8.43 7.49 27.16
CA SER A 260 -8.78 8.25 25.95
C SER A 260 -8.58 9.76 26.13
N ALA A 261 -8.78 10.28 27.34
CA ALA A 261 -8.65 11.72 27.61
C ALA A 261 -7.19 12.18 27.48
N LYS A 262 -6.25 11.41 28.06
CA LYS A 262 -4.82 11.66 27.91
C LYS A 262 -4.37 11.49 26.46
N ALA A 263 -4.83 10.45 25.75
CA ALA A 263 -4.50 10.25 24.34
C ALA A 263 -4.95 11.43 23.46
N LEU A 264 -6.17 11.94 23.67
CA LEU A 264 -6.67 13.11 22.93
C LEU A 264 -5.94 14.40 23.31
N THR A 265 -5.50 14.54 24.56
CA THR A 265 -4.68 15.69 24.99
C THR A 265 -3.32 15.69 24.32
N LEU A 266 -2.67 14.52 24.23
CA LEU A 266 -1.41 14.35 23.50
C LEU A 266 -1.58 14.61 22.00
N LEU A 267 -2.71 14.19 21.41
CA LEU A 267 -3.02 14.55 20.01
C LEU A 267 -3.17 16.06 19.81
N ASP A 268 -3.81 16.78 20.75
CA ASP A 268 -3.92 18.24 20.65
C ASP A 268 -2.54 18.92 20.70
N GLN A 269 -1.59 18.36 21.46
CA GLN A 269 -0.19 18.81 21.45
C GLN A 269 0.45 18.64 20.07
N VAL A 270 0.29 17.48 19.42
CA VAL A 270 0.78 17.22 18.05
C VAL A 270 0.27 18.28 17.07
N ILE A 271 -1.02 18.62 17.17
CA ILE A 271 -1.67 19.60 16.30
C ILE A 271 -1.14 21.02 16.58
N ARG A 272 -0.98 21.40 17.85
CA ARG A 272 -0.46 22.73 18.23
C ARG A 272 0.99 22.94 17.80
N GLU A 273 1.80 21.89 17.84
CA GLU A 273 3.18 21.89 17.34
C GLU A 273 3.24 21.89 15.81
N GLY A 274 2.10 21.77 15.11
CA GLY A 274 2.02 21.83 13.66
C GLY A 274 2.60 20.61 12.94
N ARG A 275 2.71 19.46 13.62
CA ARG A 275 3.27 18.25 13.00
C ARG A 275 2.27 17.58 12.04
N ASP A 276 2.78 16.89 11.01
CA ASP A 276 1.94 16.19 10.04
C ASP A 276 1.28 14.96 10.70
N LEU A 277 -0.06 14.93 10.68
CA LEU A 277 -0.84 13.85 11.30
C LEU A 277 -0.61 12.48 10.66
N ARG A 278 -0.19 12.40 9.39
CA ARG A 278 0.15 11.13 8.73
C ARG A 278 1.46 10.60 9.27
N VAL A 279 2.47 11.45 9.43
CA VAL A 279 3.75 11.06 10.04
C VAL A 279 3.51 10.57 11.47
N PHE A 280 2.71 11.30 12.24
CA PHE A 280 2.33 10.88 13.59
C PHE A 280 1.65 9.50 13.62
N ILE A 281 0.63 9.27 12.78
CA ILE A 281 -0.08 7.99 12.73
C ILE A 281 0.85 6.86 12.29
N HIS A 282 1.71 7.11 11.31
CA HIS A 282 2.70 6.15 10.83
C HIS A 282 3.66 5.75 11.96
N ASP A 283 4.27 6.73 12.63
CA ASP A 283 5.19 6.51 13.75
C ASP A 283 4.51 5.71 14.87
N LEU A 284 3.26 6.05 15.21
CA LEU A 284 2.49 5.32 16.21
C LEU A 284 2.15 3.89 15.75
N ALA A 285 1.82 3.68 14.49
CA ALA A 285 1.56 2.35 13.94
C ALA A 285 2.82 1.46 14.03
N MET A 286 3.97 2.01 13.66
CA MET A 286 5.26 1.34 13.75
C MET A 286 5.64 1.03 15.20
N HIS A 287 5.32 1.93 16.14
CA HIS A 287 5.50 1.70 17.57
C HIS A 287 4.61 0.55 18.08
N MET A 288 3.32 0.53 17.72
CA MET A 288 2.42 -0.57 18.12
C MET A 288 2.86 -1.91 17.51
N ARG A 289 3.38 -1.91 16.28
CA ARG A 289 3.99 -3.09 15.65
C ARG A 289 5.23 -3.56 16.41
N ALA A 290 6.08 -2.64 16.86
CA ALA A 290 7.27 -2.97 17.65
C ALA A 290 6.90 -3.64 18.97
N LEU A 291 5.87 -3.13 19.66
CA LEU A 291 5.34 -3.77 20.87
C LEU A 291 4.77 -5.17 20.60
N LEU A 292 4.02 -5.34 19.51
CA LEU A 292 3.49 -6.66 19.12
C LEU A 292 4.62 -7.66 18.87
N LEU A 293 5.66 -7.26 18.13
CA LEU A 293 6.82 -8.12 17.86
C LEU A 293 7.63 -8.43 19.11
N ALA A 294 7.80 -7.45 20.00
CA ALA A 294 8.44 -7.67 21.30
C ALA A 294 7.63 -8.64 22.17
N LYS A 295 6.29 -8.60 22.10
CA LYS A 295 5.41 -9.52 22.83
C LYS A 295 5.51 -10.95 22.29
N LEU A 296 5.44 -11.13 20.97
CA LEU A 296 5.40 -12.44 20.31
C LEU A 296 6.77 -13.12 20.24
N CYS A 297 7.82 -12.36 19.95
CA CYS A 297 9.16 -12.89 19.69
C CYS A 297 10.11 -12.69 20.89
N GLY A 298 9.72 -11.91 21.91
CA GLY A 298 10.61 -11.52 22.98
C GLY A 298 11.68 -10.54 22.50
N HIS A 299 12.96 -10.92 22.64
CA HIS A 299 14.08 -10.07 22.25
C HIS A 299 14.32 -10.14 20.73
N CYS A 300 13.97 -9.07 20.00
CA CYS A 300 14.02 -9.00 18.53
C CYS A 300 14.63 -7.69 18.00
N SER A 301 15.73 -7.24 18.62
CA SER A 301 16.43 -5.99 18.26
C SER A 301 16.86 -5.95 16.79
N ASP A 302 17.29 -7.08 16.22
CA ASP A 302 17.64 -7.22 14.80
C ASP A 302 16.45 -7.02 13.84
N ILE A 303 15.24 -7.41 14.26
CA ILE A 303 14.03 -7.27 13.41
C ILE A 303 13.51 -5.84 13.44
N LEU A 304 13.68 -5.17 14.58
CA LEU A 304 13.21 -3.79 14.82
C LEU A 304 14.26 -2.74 14.46
N ASP A 305 15.49 -3.15 14.13
CA ASP A 305 16.65 -2.27 13.93
C ASP A 305 16.74 -1.20 15.03
N CYS A 306 16.68 -1.65 16.29
CA CYS A 306 16.64 -0.77 17.47
C CYS A 306 17.80 -1.02 18.43
N THR A 307 18.11 0.00 19.24
CA THR A 307 19.15 -0.10 20.27
C THR A 307 18.70 -1.05 21.39
N GLU A 308 19.66 -1.64 22.09
CA GLU A 308 19.41 -2.51 23.24
C GLU A 308 18.52 -1.86 24.31
N ASP A 309 18.73 -0.57 24.57
CA ASP A 309 17.93 0.16 25.54
C ASP A 309 16.49 0.42 25.04
N ALA A 310 16.31 0.69 23.74
CA ALA A 310 14.98 0.76 23.14
C ALA A 310 14.26 -0.59 23.20
N MET A 311 14.97 -1.69 22.92
CA MET A 311 14.42 -3.05 22.98
C MET A 311 13.91 -3.40 24.37
N LYS A 312 14.68 -3.09 25.43
CA LYS A 312 14.24 -3.29 26.82
C LYS A 312 12.97 -2.51 27.14
N ARG A 313 12.87 -1.27 26.66
CA ARG A 313 11.66 -0.43 26.84
C ARG A 313 10.46 -1.00 26.09
N TYR A 314 10.65 -1.46 24.85
CA TYR A 314 9.58 -2.11 24.09
C TYR A 314 9.06 -3.35 24.81
N MET A 315 9.95 -4.23 25.31
CA MET A 315 9.53 -5.40 26.09
C MET A 315 8.74 -5.01 27.34
N ALA A 316 9.23 -4.03 28.10
CA ALA A 316 8.55 -3.58 29.32
C ALA A 316 7.16 -2.96 29.04
N GLN A 317 7.00 -2.21 27.95
CA GLN A 317 5.71 -1.65 27.57
C GLN A 317 4.77 -2.69 26.95
N ALA A 318 5.30 -3.66 26.20
CA ALA A 318 4.52 -4.73 25.58
C ALA A 318 3.77 -5.56 26.62
N GLU A 319 4.33 -5.72 27.83
CA GLU A 319 3.63 -6.39 28.94
C GLU A 319 2.32 -5.73 29.37
N LYS A 320 2.13 -4.44 29.08
CA LYS A 320 0.88 -3.71 29.40
C LYS A 320 -0.25 -3.97 28.39
N GLY A 321 0.04 -4.61 27.25
CA GLY A 321 -0.93 -4.86 26.17
C GLY A 321 -1.08 -6.34 25.85
N GLY A 322 -2.32 -6.80 25.64
CA GLY A 322 -2.59 -8.11 25.06
C GLY A 322 -2.20 -8.18 23.58
N GLU A 323 -1.85 -9.38 23.10
CA GLU A 323 -1.44 -9.60 21.71
C GLU A 323 -2.54 -9.17 20.71
N VAL A 324 -3.80 -9.52 20.99
CA VAL A 324 -4.95 -9.18 20.14
C VAL A 324 -5.13 -7.67 20.10
N ARG A 325 -4.99 -7.00 21.25
CA ARG A 325 -5.10 -5.54 21.34
C ARG A 325 -4.00 -4.82 20.56
N LEU A 326 -2.75 -5.27 20.66
CA LEU A 326 -1.62 -4.68 19.93
C LEU A 326 -1.78 -4.86 18.41
N LEU A 327 -2.22 -6.03 17.97
CA LEU A 327 -2.51 -6.31 16.56
C LEU A 327 -3.62 -5.40 16.03
N ARG A 328 -4.77 -5.36 16.72
CA ARG A 328 -5.92 -4.50 16.33
C ARG A 328 -5.54 -3.03 16.29
N ALA A 329 -4.73 -2.57 17.24
CA ALA A 329 -4.24 -1.19 17.26
C ALA A 329 -3.35 -0.88 16.05
N SER A 330 -2.39 -1.76 15.76
CA SER A 330 -1.50 -1.62 14.59
C SER A 330 -2.31 -1.57 13.28
N GLU A 331 -3.29 -2.46 13.11
CA GLU A 331 -4.14 -2.48 11.91
C GLU A 331 -5.01 -1.23 11.80
N ALA A 332 -5.62 -0.79 12.91
CA ALA A 332 -6.47 0.41 12.95
C ALA A 332 -5.69 1.67 12.55
N LEU A 333 -4.43 1.79 12.98
CA LEU A 333 -3.56 2.91 12.64
C LEU A 333 -3.13 2.87 11.17
N LEU A 334 -2.69 1.71 10.65
CA LEU A 334 -2.32 1.55 9.23
C LEU A 334 -3.52 1.82 8.29
N GLN A 335 -4.72 1.39 8.67
CA GLN A 335 -5.93 1.71 7.93
C GLN A 335 -6.23 3.22 7.96
N ALA A 336 -6.03 3.88 9.10
CA ALA A 336 -6.22 5.32 9.23
C ALA A 336 -5.22 6.10 8.36
N GLU A 337 -3.96 5.70 8.36
CA GLU A 337 -2.89 6.28 7.54
C GLU A 337 -3.27 6.33 6.07
N SER A 338 -3.76 5.20 5.52
CA SER A 338 -4.16 5.10 4.12
C SER A 338 -5.31 6.05 3.74
N ARG A 339 -6.21 6.34 4.69
CA ARG A 339 -7.40 7.19 4.48
C ARG A 339 -7.09 8.68 4.60
N LEU A 340 -6.07 9.05 5.37
CA LEU A 340 -5.70 10.46 5.62
C LEU A 340 -5.34 11.23 4.34
N LYS A 341 -4.85 10.55 3.29
CA LYS A 341 -4.44 11.20 2.03
C LYS A 341 -5.54 12.03 1.35
N ASN A 342 -6.80 11.62 1.48
CA ASN A 342 -7.93 12.19 0.72
C ASN A 342 -9.07 12.67 1.62
N MET A 343 -8.85 12.82 2.93
CA MET A 343 -9.91 13.11 3.90
C MET A 343 -10.06 14.62 4.14
N ALA A 344 -11.30 15.11 4.12
CA ALA A 344 -11.60 16.52 4.40
C ALA A 344 -11.37 16.91 5.87
N LEU A 345 -11.56 15.96 6.81
CA LEU A 345 -11.43 16.18 8.25
C LEU A 345 -10.44 15.17 8.86
N PRO A 346 -9.12 15.33 8.64
CA PRO A 346 -8.10 14.38 9.09
C PRO A 346 -8.03 14.27 10.62
N ARG A 347 -8.22 15.37 11.34
CA ARG A 347 -8.24 15.42 12.81
C ARG A 347 -9.28 14.47 13.41
N VAL A 348 -10.52 14.58 12.94
CA VAL A 348 -11.66 13.78 13.46
C VAL A 348 -11.42 12.29 13.23
N LEU A 349 -10.85 11.92 12.08
CA LEU A 349 -10.48 10.53 11.80
C LEU A 349 -9.46 10.02 12.83
N VAL A 350 -8.39 10.78 13.09
CA VAL A 350 -7.36 10.40 14.06
C VAL A 350 -7.95 10.29 15.47
N GLU A 351 -8.74 11.29 15.91
CA GLU A 351 -9.42 11.27 17.21
C GLU A 351 -10.27 10.00 17.38
N SER A 352 -11.07 9.66 16.36
CA SER A 352 -11.92 8.45 16.39
C SER A 352 -11.11 7.15 16.50
N VAL A 353 -9.96 7.07 15.82
CA VAL A 353 -9.10 5.89 15.82
C VAL A 353 -8.41 5.73 17.16
N LEU A 354 -7.87 6.82 17.74
CA LEU A 354 -7.26 6.79 19.07
C LEU A 354 -8.27 6.39 20.15
N VAL A 355 -9.49 6.93 20.11
CA VAL A 355 -10.56 6.54 21.04
C VAL A 355 -10.90 5.06 20.91
N ARG A 356 -11.03 4.55 19.68
CA ARG A 356 -11.32 3.13 19.42
C ARG A 356 -10.22 2.20 19.93
N ILE A 357 -8.95 2.61 19.81
CA ILE A 357 -7.81 1.84 20.34
C ILE A 357 -7.78 1.88 21.89
N ALA A 358 -8.07 3.04 22.48
CA ALA A 358 -8.15 3.20 23.92
C ALA A 358 -9.36 2.47 24.53
N ARG A 359 -10.46 2.33 23.79
CA ARG A 359 -11.72 1.70 24.24
C ARG A 359 -12.11 0.55 23.30
N PRO A 360 -11.52 -0.64 23.47
CA PRO A 360 -11.84 -1.79 22.62
C PRO A 360 -13.27 -2.33 22.80
N GLU A 361 -14.04 -1.86 23.80
CA GLU A 361 -15.28 -2.50 24.26
C GLU A 361 -16.51 -2.40 23.33
N GLU A 362 -16.44 -1.73 22.17
CA GLU A 362 -17.63 -1.56 21.29
C GLU A 362 -17.78 -2.61 20.18
N GLN A 363 -16.84 -3.55 20.01
CA GLN A 363 -17.03 -4.71 19.13
C GLN A 363 -16.85 -5.99 19.94
N ARG A 364 -17.95 -6.50 20.50
CA ARG A 364 -17.96 -7.81 21.18
C ARG A 364 -17.77 -8.92 20.15
N THR A 365 -16.52 -9.25 19.79
CA THR A 365 -16.23 -10.54 19.17
C THR A 365 -15.93 -11.58 20.25
N VAL A 366 -16.03 -12.86 19.90
CA VAL A 366 -15.89 -13.98 20.85
C VAL A 366 -14.50 -13.98 21.49
N GLU A 367 -13.50 -13.50 20.75
CA GLU A 367 -12.11 -13.40 21.18
C GLU A 367 -11.91 -12.38 22.33
N ASP A 368 -12.66 -11.27 22.35
CA ASP A 368 -12.60 -10.27 23.43
C ASP A 368 -13.19 -10.77 24.75
N LEU A 369 -14.15 -11.71 24.65
CA LEU A 369 -14.69 -12.39 25.81
C LEU A 369 -13.68 -13.38 26.40
N VAL A 370 -12.84 -14.01 25.56
CA VAL A 370 -11.77 -14.91 26.01
C VAL A 370 -10.68 -14.14 26.75
N GLU A 371 -10.19 -13.01 26.21
CA GLU A 371 -9.20 -12.16 26.92
C GLU A 371 -9.73 -11.65 28.27
N ARG A 372 -11.02 -11.33 28.37
CA ARG A 372 -11.64 -10.89 29.63
C ARG A 372 -11.75 -12.02 30.65
N ILE A 373 -11.95 -13.26 30.19
CA ILE A 373 -11.94 -14.45 31.04
C ILE A 373 -10.50 -14.70 31.54
N GLU A 374 -9.50 -14.65 30.65
CA GLU A 374 -8.10 -14.80 31.03
C GLU A 374 -7.65 -13.71 32.03
N ALA A 375 -8.04 -12.45 31.82
CA ALA A 375 -7.76 -11.34 32.74
C ALA A 375 -8.47 -11.48 34.10
N LEU A 376 -9.62 -12.16 34.14
CA LEU A 376 -10.33 -12.47 35.39
C LEU A 376 -9.74 -13.69 36.10
N GLU A 377 -9.22 -14.68 35.36
CA GLU A 377 -8.53 -15.86 35.91
C GLU A 377 -7.14 -15.53 36.47
N GLN A 378 -6.46 -14.54 35.90
CA GLN A 378 -5.17 -14.05 36.40
C GLN A 378 -5.29 -13.12 37.63
N ARG A 379 -6.51 -12.73 38.03
CA ARG A 379 -6.73 -12.03 39.30
C ARG A 379 -6.84 -13.06 40.44
N PRO A 380 -5.94 -13.03 41.45
CA PRO A 380 -6.12 -13.89 42.61
C PRO A 380 -7.40 -13.48 43.34
N VAL A 381 -8.33 -14.43 43.52
CA VAL A 381 -9.55 -14.27 44.31
C VAL A 381 -9.15 -14.12 45.78
N ALA A 382 -8.75 -12.90 46.16
CA ALA A 382 -8.56 -12.52 47.55
C ALA A 382 -9.90 -12.03 48.11
N ALA A 383 -10.58 -12.94 48.81
CA ALA A 383 -11.58 -12.71 49.85
C ALA A 383 -12.72 -11.71 49.54
N ALA A 384 -13.75 -12.17 48.83
CA ALA A 384 -15.08 -11.60 48.96
C ALA A 384 -15.70 -12.07 50.30
N GLN A 385 -15.66 -11.22 51.33
CA GLN A 385 -16.53 -11.37 52.50
C GLN A 385 -17.93 -10.81 52.15
N PRO A 386 -19.02 -11.49 52.52
CA PRO A 386 -20.36 -10.95 52.35
C PRO A 386 -20.63 -9.90 53.43
N ALA A 387 -20.65 -8.62 53.06
CA ALA A 387 -21.19 -7.57 53.91
C ALA A 387 -22.72 -7.65 53.89
N SER A 388 -23.31 -8.19 54.95
CA SER A 388 -24.74 -8.09 55.24
C SER A 388 -25.07 -6.64 55.62
N VAL A 389 -25.77 -5.92 54.74
CA VAL A 389 -26.38 -4.62 55.08
C VAL A 389 -27.84 -4.86 55.43
N SER A 390 -28.14 -4.80 56.71
CA SER A 390 -29.49 -4.74 57.26
C SER A 390 -30.17 -3.45 56.77
N ARG A 391 -31.29 -3.60 56.05
CA ARG A 391 -32.10 -2.48 55.57
C ARG A 391 -33.15 -2.14 56.63
N GLU A 392 -32.81 -1.20 57.51
CA GLU A 392 -33.74 -0.62 58.46
C GLU A 392 -34.47 0.54 57.77
N SER A 393 -35.79 0.42 57.70
CA SER A 393 -36.70 1.38 57.09
C SER A 393 -36.90 2.60 57.99
N GLN A 394 -36.53 3.78 57.52
CA GLN A 394 -37.03 5.06 58.03
C GLN A 394 -37.67 5.89 56.89
N PRO A 395 -38.65 6.75 57.21
CA PRO A 395 -39.56 7.34 56.23
C PRO A 395 -38.95 8.56 55.52
N VAL A 396 -39.33 8.74 54.26
CA VAL A 396 -38.93 9.87 53.41
C VAL A 396 -39.70 11.14 53.82
N PRO A 397 -39.06 12.32 53.96
CA PRO A 397 -39.74 13.59 54.15
C PRO A 397 -40.42 14.05 52.85
N GLN A 398 -41.69 14.47 52.93
CA GLN A 398 -42.41 15.10 51.83
C GLN A 398 -41.82 16.49 51.53
N ALA A 399 -41.34 16.69 50.30
CA ALA A 399 -41.01 18.01 49.76
C ALA A 399 -42.24 18.60 49.07
N GLN A 400 -42.54 19.86 49.42
CA GLN A 400 -43.64 20.66 48.89
C GLN A 400 -43.38 21.06 47.43
N MET A 401 -44.43 21.00 46.61
CA MET A 401 -44.45 21.55 45.25
C MET A 401 -44.57 23.08 45.32
N GLU A 402 -43.64 23.78 44.67
CA GLU A 402 -43.80 25.17 44.23
C GLU A 402 -43.69 25.24 42.70
N ASP A 403 -44.51 26.12 42.13
CA ASP A 403 -44.98 26.19 40.76
C ASP A 403 -43.92 26.46 39.67
N LEU A 404 -44.04 25.76 38.54
CA LEU A 404 -43.38 26.10 37.27
C LEU A 404 -44.41 26.70 36.27
N PRO A 405 -44.02 27.72 35.49
CA PRO A 405 -44.91 28.45 34.58
C PRO A 405 -45.28 27.69 33.29
N PRO A 406 -46.36 28.11 32.59
CA PRO A 406 -47.11 27.25 31.68
C PRO A 406 -46.76 27.48 30.19
N TRP A 407 -46.04 26.54 29.57
CA TRP A 407 -46.23 26.16 28.17
C TRP A 407 -45.44 24.87 27.86
N GLU A 408 -46.02 24.04 26.98
CA GLU A 408 -45.67 22.67 26.56
C GLU A 408 -46.23 21.52 27.43
N THR A 409 -47.52 21.26 27.25
CA THR A 409 -48.13 19.94 27.48
C THR A 409 -47.81 18.99 26.32
N PRO A 410 -47.32 17.76 26.57
CA PRO A 410 -47.23 16.71 25.56
C PRO A 410 -48.62 16.20 25.17
N GLU A 411 -48.89 16.11 23.88
CA GLU A 411 -50.08 15.48 23.31
C GLU A 411 -50.11 13.97 23.58
N GLU A 412 -51.28 13.50 23.98
CA GLU A 412 -51.63 12.12 24.31
C GLU A 412 -51.78 11.29 23.02
N GLU A 413 -50.93 10.29 22.81
CA GLU A 413 -51.02 9.35 21.68
C GLU A 413 -52.32 8.55 21.74
N ARG A 414 -53.16 8.69 20.71
CA ARG A 414 -54.34 7.84 20.50
C ARG A 414 -53.95 6.52 19.83
N PRO A 415 -54.58 5.38 20.18
CA PRO A 415 -54.35 4.11 19.49
C PRO A 415 -55.00 4.07 18.11
N LEU A 416 -54.32 3.46 17.15
CA LEU A 416 -54.81 3.20 15.78
C LEU A 416 -55.80 2.00 15.75
N PRO A 417 -56.80 2.01 14.85
CA PRO A 417 -57.82 0.96 14.74
C PRO A 417 -57.35 -0.27 13.92
N GLU A 418 -57.88 -1.45 14.28
CA GLU A 418 -57.66 -2.74 13.61
C GLU A 418 -58.38 -2.84 12.24
N PRO A 419 -57.81 -3.57 11.25
CA PRO A 419 -58.49 -3.88 9.99
C PRO A 419 -59.45 -5.09 10.10
N PRO A 420 -60.52 -5.15 9.27
CA PRO A 420 -61.56 -6.18 9.33
C PRO A 420 -61.15 -7.51 8.68
N PRO A 421 -61.85 -8.63 8.97
CA PRO A 421 -61.51 -9.96 8.48
C PRO A 421 -62.02 -10.19 7.07
N ILE A 422 -61.27 -10.95 6.26
CA ILE A 422 -61.72 -11.45 4.95
C ILE A 422 -61.92 -12.97 5.07
N SER A 423 -63.11 -13.39 4.67
CA SER A 423 -63.67 -14.75 4.67
C SER A 423 -62.95 -15.72 3.74
N GLU A 424 -62.81 -16.97 4.20
CA GLU A 424 -62.52 -18.14 3.37
C GLU A 424 -63.76 -18.53 2.54
N GLU A 425 -63.58 -18.73 1.23
CA GLU A 425 -64.41 -19.65 0.43
C GLU A 425 -63.70 -20.06 -0.88
N ALA A 426 -63.09 -21.25 -0.81
CA ALA A 426 -63.28 -22.41 -1.67
C ALA A 426 -62.72 -22.52 -3.12
N TYR A 427 -62.11 -23.71 -3.32
CA TYR A 427 -61.80 -24.48 -4.53
C TYR A 427 -60.57 -24.09 -5.38
N GLY A 428 -59.62 -24.99 -5.67
CA GLY A 428 -59.60 -26.43 -5.45
C GLY A 428 -58.21 -27.02 -5.73
N ALA A 429 -57.95 -28.13 -5.06
CA ALA A 429 -56.72 -28.90 -5.09
C ALA A 429 -56.66 -29.85 -6.29
N GLU A 430 -55.45 -30.12 -6.78
CA GLU A 430 -55.12 -31.40 -7.41
C GLU A 430 -53.65 -31.77 -7.14
N GLN A 431 -53.46 -32.87 -6.42
CA GLN A 431 -52.20 -33.63 -6.32
C GLN A 431 -52.30 -34.82 -7.30
N PRO A 432 -51.20 -35.36 -7.86
CA PRO A 432 -50.59 -36.58 -7.27
C PRO A 432 -49.07 -36.74 -7.64
N PRO A 433 -48.40 -37.91 -7.42
CA PRO A 433 -48.36 -38.83 -6.28
C PRO A 433 -46.92 -39.18 -5.78
N ARG A 434 -46.88 -40.06 -4.76
CA ARG A 434 -45.75 -40.63 -4.00
C ARG A 434 -44.92 -41.73 -4.72
N SER A 435 -43.71 -41.93 -4.16
CA SER A 435 -42.97 -43.18 -3.83
C SER A 435 -41.73 -43.63 -4.65
N GLN A 436 -40.71 -44.06 -3.89
CA GLN A 436 -39.30 -44.48 -4.20
C GLN A 436 -39.21 -45.97 -4.70
N PRO A 437 -38.04 -46.65 -4.95
CA PRO A 437 -36.60 -46.30 -4.78
C PRO A 437 -35.57 -46.80 -5.85
N ALA A 438 -34.32 -46.30 -5.71
CA ALA A 438 -32.97 -46.87 -5.98
C ALA A 438 -32.61 -47.66 -7.26
N PHE A 439 -31.58 -47.21 -8.00
CA PHE A 439 -30.34 -47.97 -8.31
C PHE A 439 -29.23 -47.04 -8.86
N GLN A 440 -27.99 -47.26 -8.43
CA GLN A 440 -26.77 -46.51 -8.79
C GLN A 440 -26.27 -46.86 -10.20
N ASN A 441 -25.81 -45.89 -11.01
CA ASN A 441 -24.38 -45.61 -11.23
C ASN A 441 -24.13 -44.56 -12.34
N LYS A 442 -23.18 -43.68 -11.99
CA LYS A 442 -22.32 -42.75 -12.73
C LYS A 442 -22.44 -42.53 -14.26
N LEU A 443 -22.13 -41.25 -14.55
CA LEU A 443 -21.71 -40.60 -15.81
C LEU A 443 -22.84 -40.22 -16.77
N SER A 444 -23.36 -39.00 -16.60
CA SER A 444 -24.11 -38.33 -17.67
C SER A 444 -24.03 -36.81 -17.54
N GLN A 445 -23.77 -36.19 -18.69
CA GLN A 445 -23.98 -34.79 -19.04
C GLN A 445 -25.34 -34.29 -18.53
N LYS A 446 -25.42 -33.05 -18.05
CA LYS A 446 -26.68 -32.43 -17.63
C LYS A 446 -27.30 -31.60 -18.78
N PRO A 447 -28.59 -31.80 -19.10
CA PRO A 447 -29.40 -30.95 -19.98
C PRO A 447 -29.81 -29.62 -19.31
N GLN A 448 -30.08 -28.62 -20.15
CA GLN A 448 -30.42 -27.22 -19.84
C GLN A 448 -31.64 -27.04 -18.92
N ALA A 449 -31.46 -26.29 -17.84
CA ALA A 449 -32.53 -25.64 -17.07
C ALA A 449 -32.64 -24.18 -17.52
N LYS A 450 -33.85 -23.61 -17.55
CA LYS A 450 -34.06 -22.18 -17.85
C LYS A 450 -33.34 -21.33 -16.78
N GLU A 451 -32.25 -20.67 -17.19
CA GLU A 451 -31.41 -19.84 -16.33
C GLU A 451 -32.09 -18.49 -16.03
N GLY A 452 -31.91 -17.97 -14.81
CA GLY A 452 -32.42 -16.66 -14.42
C GLY A 452 -31.60 -15.50 -15.04
N PRO A 453 -32.16 -14.29 -15.19
CA PRO A 453 -31.50 -13.16 -15.87
C PRO A 453 -30.18 -12.73 -15.22
N ALA A 454 -30.07 -12.83 -13.89
CA ALA A 454 -28.83 -12.57 -13.17
C ALA A 454 -27.73 -13.62 -13.48
N GLN A 455 -28.13 -14.86 -13.75
CA GLN A 455 -27.22 -15.97 -14.03
C GLN A 455 -26.68 -15.90 -15.47
N ILE A 456 -27.52 -15.49 -16.42
CA ILE A 456 -27.12 -15.17 -17.79
C ILE A 456 -26.10 -14.03 -17.80
N TRP A 457 -26.35 -12.96 -17.03
CA TRP A 457 -25.41 -11.84 -16.95
C TRP A 457 -24.07 -12.21 -16.27
N ALA A 458 -24.11 -13.04 -15.24
CA ALA A 458 -22.90 -13.54 -14.59
C ALA A 458 -22.00 -14.32 -15.58
N GLN A 459 -22.60 -15.15 -16.44
CA GLN A 459 -21.85 -15.87 -17.48
C GLN A 459 -21.25 -14.93 -18.52
N VAL A 460 -21.97 -13.87 -18.93
CA VAL A 460 -21.43 -12.83 -19.82
C VAL A 460 -20.22 -12.14 -19.17
N ALA A 461 -20.30 -11.81 -17.88
CA ALA A 461 -19.19 -11.20 -17.15
C ALA A 461 -17.98 -12.14 -17.02
N ASP A 462 -18.20 -13.44 -16.83
CA ASP A 462 -17.12 -14.43 -16.71
C ASP A 462 -16.43 -14.72 -18.05
N LEU A 463 -17.16 -14.69 -19.17
CA LEU A 463 -16.56 -14.74 -20.51
C LEU A 463 -15.68 -13.52 -20.79
N LEU A 464 -16.11 -12.33 -20.34
CA LEU A 464 -15.34 -11.10 -20.49
C LEU A 464 -14.08 -11.07 -19.61
N ASP A 465 -14.05 -11.81 -18.50
CA ASP A 465 -12.90 -11.82 -17.58
C ASP A 465 -11.65 -12.46 -18.21
N GLN A 466 -11.84 -13.26 -19.26
CA GLN A 466 -10.75 -13.94 -19.97
C GLN A 466 -9.95 -12.95 -20.85
N ASP A 467 -10.64 -12.15 -21.66
CA ASP A 467 -10.01 -11.28 -22.67
C ASP A 467 -10.10 -9.78 -22.35
N HIS A 468 -11.05 -9.36 -21.51
CA HIS A 468 -11.38 -7.95 -21.27
C HIS A 468 -11.69 -7.64 -19.79
N LYS A 469 -10.71 -7.90 -18.91
CA LYS A 469 -10.80 -7.72 -17.44
C LYS A 469 -11.39 -6.38 -16.99
N SER A 470 -11.05 -5.28 -17.64
CA SER A 470 -11.59 -3.96 -17.29
C SER A 470 -13.10 -3.86 -17.55
N VAL A 471 -13.57 -4.44 -18.66
CA VAL A 471 -15.01 -4.48 -19.02
C VAL A 471 -15.76 -5.46 -18.12
N ALA A 472 -15.14 -6.60 -17.77
CA ALA A 472 -15.71 -7.58 -16.84
C ALA A 472 -15.94 -6.98 -15.44
N ILE A 473 -14.98 -6.22 -14.90
CA ILE A 473 -15.13 -5.53 -13.60
C ILE A 473 -16.31 -4.56 -13.63
N MET A 474 -16.44 -3.78 -14.71
CA MET A 474 -17.56 -2.85 -14.87
C MET A 474 -18.90 -3.60 -15.02
N ALA A 475 -18.94 -4.71 -15.76
CA ALA A 475 -20.14 -5.53 -15.93
C ALA A 475 -20.60 -6.18 -14.61
N ARG A 476 -19.66 -6.61 -13.74
CA ARG A 476 -19.95 -7.17 -12.41
C ARG A 476 -20.52 -6.16 -11.43
N ALA A 477 -20.40 -4.86 -11.71
CA ALA A 477 -21.00 -3.81 -10.89
C ALA A 477 -22.52 -3.65 -11.10
N ALA A 478 -23.13 -4.43 -12.00
CA ALA A 478 -24.57 -4.48 -12.20
C ALA A 478 -25.27 -5.08 -10.97
N LYS A 479 -26.43 -4.53 -10.59
CA LYS A 479 -27.21 -5.00 -9.43
C LYS A 479 -28.66 -5.35 -9.73
N ARG A 480 -29.18 -4.92 -10.88
CA ARG A 480 -30.59 -5.10 -11.27
C ARG A 480 -30.66 -5.81 -12.62
N PHE A 481 -31.50 -6.84 -12.73
CA PHE A 481 -31.62 -7.69 -13.92
C PHE A 481 -33.08 -8.02 -14.20
N SER A 482 -33.54 -7.78 -15.42
CA SER A 482 -34.86 -8.22 -15.89
C SER A 482 -34.75 -8.78 -17.32
N LEU A 483 -35.60 -9.74 -17.65
CA LEU A 483 -35.70 -10.31 -19.00
C LEU A 483 -37.16 -10.27 -19.44
N GLU A 484 -37.51 -9.29 -20.29
CA GLU A 484 -38.86 -9.12 -20.81
C GLU A 484 -38.83 -9.03 -22.34
N GLY A 485 -39.70 -9.78 -23.02
CA GLY A 485 -39.88 -9.70 -24.48
C GLY A 485 -38.63 -10.00 -25.32
N GLY A 486 -37.66 -10.77 -24.79
CA GLY A 486 -36.39 -11.04 -25.46
C GLY A 486 -35.34 -9.95 -25.31
N ALA A 487 -35.55 -8.96 -24.44
CA ALA A 487 -34.55 -7.99 -24.05
C ALA A 487 -34.08 -8.23 -22.60
N LEU A 488 -32.76 -8.32 -22.41
CA LEU A 488 -32.12 -8.37 -21.09
C LEU A 488 -31.79 -6.93 -20.68
N GLU A 489 -32.44 -6.46 -19.61
CA GLU A 489 -32.16 -5.15 -19.02
C GLU A 489 -31.26 -5.28 -17.80
N VAL A 490 -30.17 -4.50 -17.79
CA VAL A 490 -29.12 -4.54 -16.78
C VAL A 490 -28.93 -3.16 -16.18
N GLY A 491 -29.20 -3.04 -14.88
CA GLY A 491 -29.15 -1.77 -14.15
C GLY A 491 -27.93 -1.62 -13.25
N PHE A 492 -27.36 -0.41 -13.25
CA PHE A 492 -26.21 -0.03 -12.42
C PHE A 492 -26.59 1.08 -11.43
N ASP A 493 -26.06 0.99 -10.21
CA ASP A 493 -26.22 2.06 -9.20
C ASP A 493 -25.32 3.27 -9.50
N SER A 494 -24.13 3.02 -10.05
CA SER A 494 -23.18 4.06 -10.44
C SER A 494 -23.38 4.45 -11.91
N PRO A 495 -23.64 5.73 -12.23
CA PRO A 495 -23.79 6.19 -13.61
C PRO A 495 -22.48 6.03 -14.40
N VAL A 496 -21.33 6.04 -13.72
CA VAL A 496 -19.99 5.94 -14.33
C VAL A 496 -19.79 4.60 -15.03
N PHE A 497 -20.24 3.49 -14.43
CA PHE A 497 -20.11 2.16 -15.03
C PHE A 497 -21.08 1.97 -16.19
N CYS A 498 -22.33 2.44 -16.05
CA CYS A 498 -23.30 2.41 -17.13
C CYS A 498 -22.81 3.21 -18.35
N ASP A 499 -22.29 4.43 -18.14
CA ASP A 499 -21.80 5.28 -19.23
C ASP A 499 -20.56 4.70 -19.92
N ALA A 500 -19.67 4.06 -19.15
CA ALA A 500 -18.51 3.38 -19.72
C ALA A 500 -18.90 2.17 -20.57
N LEU A 501 -19.90 1.39 -20.14
CA LEU A 501 -20.38 0.19 -20.86
C LEU A 501 -21.28 0.53 -22.07
N SER A 502 -22.00 1.66 -22.02
CA SER A 502 -22.81 2.17 -23.14
C SER A 502 -21.98 2.72 -24.31
N LYS A 503 -20.65 2.84 -24.18
CA LYS A 503 -19.77 3.24 -25.29
C LYS A 503 -19.85 2.19 -26.42
N PRO A 504 -19.86 2.61 -27.71
CA PRO A 504 -20.11 1.70 -28.84
C PRO A 504 -19.21 0.45 -28.88
N ALA A 505 -17.92 0.59 -28.55
CA ALA A 505 -16.97 -0.51 -28.52
C ALA A 505 -17.30 -1.56 -27.44
N ASN A 506 -17.68 -1.11 -26.24
CA ASN A 506 -18.01 -1.98 -25.11
C ASN A 506 -19.39 -2.60 -25.30
N LEU A 507 -20.36 -1.84 -25.79
CA LEU A 507 -21.71 -2.33 -26.07
C LEU A 507 -21.72 -3.42 -27.15
N ALA A 508 -20.91 -3.27 -28.20
CA ALA A 508 -20.73 -4.29 -29.22
C ALA A 508 -20.16 -5.59 -28.63
N LEU A 509 -19.14 -5.48 -27.79
CA LEU A 509 -18.51 -6.62 -27.11
C LEU A 509 -19.48 -7.32 -26.16
N LEU A 510 -20.21 -6.57 -25.33
CA LEU A 510 -21.23 -7.11 -24.42
C LEU A 510 -22.34 -7.83 -25.20
N THR A 511 -22.79 -7.25 -26.31
CA THR A 511 -23.81 -7.86 -27.17
C THR A 511 -23.29 -9.15 -27.80
N GLN A 512 -22.03 -9.18 -28.26
CA GLN A 512 -21.42 -10.38 -28.81
C GLN A 512 -21.34 -11.51 -27.77
N MET A 513 -20.92 -11.20 -26.54
CA MET A 513 -20.84 -12.19 -25.46
C MET A 513 -22.24 -12.65 -25.01
N LEU A 514 -23.22 -11.73 -24.97
CA LEU A 514 -24.62 -12.08 -24.69
C LEU A 514 -25.19 -13.03 -25.74
N GLN A 515 -24.86 -12.84 -27.03
CA GLN A 515 -25.32 -13.75 -28.08
C GLN A 515 -24.69 -15.15 -27.98
N GLN A 516 -23.52 -15.29 -27.36
CA GLN A 516 -22.92 -16.61 -27.10
C GLN A 516 -23.62 -17.34 -25.93
N VAL A 517 -24.04 -16.60 -24.92
CA VAL A 517 -24.72 -17.15 -23.74
C VAL A 517 -26.21 -17.40 -24.02
N GLN A 518 -26.89 -16.44 -24.65
CA GLN A 518 -28.33 -16.52 -24.96
C GLN A 518 -28.66 -15.87 -26.33
N PRO A 519 -28.62 -16.67 -27.42
CA PRO A 519 -28.88 -16.21 -28.77
C PRO A 519 -30.27 -15.57 -28.92
N GLY A 520 -30.35 -14.47 -29.67
CA GLY A 520 -31.62 -13.76 -29.94
C GLY A 520 -32.04 -12.75 -28.86
N THR A 521 -31.23 -12.53 -27.84
CA THR A 521 -31.51 -11.56 -26.75
C THR A 521 -30.90 -10.19 -27.04
N VAL A 522 -31.67 -9.11 -26.84
CA VAL A 522 -31.20 -7.73 -27.00
C VAL A 522 -30.76 -7.16 -25.66
N LEU A 523 -29.59 -6.50 -25.60
CA LEU A 523 -29.09 -5.88 -24.37
C LEU A 523 -29.58 -4.45 -24.21
N LYS A 524 -30.08 -4.10 -23.01
CA LYS A 524 -30.34 -2.72 -22.59
C LYS A 524 -29.67 -2.42 -21.26
N LEU A 525 -29.00 -1.27 -21.16
CA LEU A 525 -28.35 -0.81 -19.93
C LEU A 525 -29.14 0.36 -19.34
N SER A 526 -29.39 0.34 -18.03
CA SER A 526 -30.12 1.40 -17.31
C SER A 526 -29.34 1.97 -16.13
N LYS A 527 -29.53 3.26 -15.83
CA LYS A 527 -28.89 3.98 -14.72
C LYS A 527 -29.79 4.00 -13.49
N SER A 528 -29.22 4.29 -12.31
CA SER A 528 -30.00 4.68 -11.13
C SER A 528 -30.74 6.00 -11.43
N GLY A 529 -32.07 5.91 -11.58
CA GLY A 529 -32.94 7.01 -12.00
C GLY A 529 -33.99 6.62 -13.07
N ASP A 530 -33.67 5.66 -13.93
CA ASP A 530 -34.58 5.11 -14.95
C ASP A 530 -35.10 3.73 -14.48
N ASP A 531 -35.81 3.72 -13.37
CA ASP A 531 -36.43 2.49 -12.87
C ASP A 531 -37.74 2.21 -13.65
N PRO A 532 -37.92 1.04 -14.29
CA PRO A 532 -39.19 0.68 -14.93
C PRO A 532 -40.38 0.72 -13.95
N LEU A 533 -40.13 0.46 -12.66
CA LEU A 533 -41.13 0.56 -11.60
C LEU A 533 -41.40 2.01 -11.17
N ALA A 534 -40.38 2.88 -11.13
CA ALA A 534 -40.59 4.31 -10.88
C ALA A 534 -41.27 5.01 -12.05
N SER A 535 -40.94 4.64 -13.29
CA SER A 535 -41.55 5.19 -14.50
C SER A 535 -42.97 4.65 -14.71
N ARG A 536 -43.26 3.37 -14.44
CA ARG A 536 -44.64 2.85 -14.36
C ARG A 536 -45.41 3.45 -13.20
N GLY A 537 -44.79 3.62 -12.03
CA GLY A 537 -45.40 4.25 -10.86
C GLY A 537 -45.77 5.71 -11.14
N LYS A 538 -44.90 6.47 -11.79
CA LYS A 538 -45.21 7.84 -12.24
C LYS A 538 -46.26 7.88 -13.37
N ALA A 539 -46.26 6.91 -14.27
CA ALA A 539 -47.27 6.82 -15.34
C ALA A 539 -48.68 6.46 -14.80
N LEU A 540 -48.76 5.71 -13.70
CA LEU A 540 -50.03 5.29 -13.07
C LEU A 540 -50.50 6.24 -11.95
N PHE A 541 -49.59 6.86 -11.20
CA PHE A 541 -49.88 7.63 -9.99
C PHE A 541 -49.42 9.10 -10.06
N GLY A 542 -48.86 9.54 -11.20
CA GLY A 542 -48.42 10.91 -11.43
C GLY A 542 -47.08 11.26 -10.76
N ASP A 543 -46.68 12.53 -10.88
CA ASP A 543 -45.35 13.03 -10.46
C ASP A 543 -45.09 12.98 -8.94
N ALA A 544 -46.13 12.72 -8.13
CA ALA A 544 -46.02 12.60 -6.67
C ALA A 544 -45.48 11.23 -6.21
N PHE A 545 -45.35 10.25 -7.11
CA PHE A 545 -44.86 8.92 -6.76
C PHE A 545 -43.37 8.92 -6.41
N ARG A 546 -43.03 8.38 -5.23
CA ARG A 546 -41.66 8.09 -4.81
C ARG A 546 -41.55 6.61 -4.43
N MET A 547 -40.51 5.94 -4.90
CA MET A 547 -40.12 4.62 -4.39
C MET A 547 -39.16 4.84 -3.22
N GLU A 548 -39.44 4.23 -2.07
CA GLU A 548 -38.53 4.17 -0.92
C GLU A 548 -37.58 2.98 -1.00
#